data_AF-A0A1M5R8X3-F1
#
_entry.id   AF-A0A1M5R8X3-F1
#
_cell.length_a   1.000
_cell.length_b   1.000
_cell.length_c   1.000
_cell.angle_alpha   90.00
_cell.angle_beta   90.00
_cell.angle_gamma   90.00
#
_symmetry.space_group_name_H-M   'P 1'
#
loop_
_entity.id
_entity.type
_entity.pdbx_description
1 polymer ?
#
loop_
_entity_poly.entity_id
_entity_poly.type
_entity_poly.pdbx_seq_one_letter_code
_entity_poly.pdbx_strand_id
1 'polypeptide(L)'
;MNHTTKAAVVAVMAAAAWLAWPSADIPAPVADTAAPPTPVVAAPATAGTPFFAPVPSSQPHISAAQSMAQSRLHGDPEAPPIANQPITRDPPSAQELADPKAYEAYEARQTQRTYAAYIRAVDEELPRLRADIERGRAMGIAPNKIAMAEDKARRLGLMRAQLAKELQAAP
;
A
#
# COMPACT_ATOMS: atom_id res chain seq x y z
N MET A 1 2.79 27.73 40.65
CA MET A 1 2.67 26.39 41.28
C MET A 1 1.71 25.59 40.43
N ASN A 2 2.24 24.55 39.82
CA ASN A 2 1.88 24.17 38.46
C ASN A 2 0.98 22.93 38.53
N HIS A 3 -0.20 22.99 37.91
CA HIS A 3 -1.10 21.86 37.75
C HIS A 3 -0.56 20.93 36.67
N THR A 4 0.30 19.99 37.05
CA THR A 4 0.62 18.79 36.27
C THR A 4 -0.16 17.64 36.87
N THR A 5 -1.08 17.06 36.11
CA THR A 5 -1.41 15.62 36.00
C THR A 5 -2.81 15.51 35.40
N LYS A 6 -2.91 15.07 34.14
CA LYS A 6 -4.01 14.29 33.53
C LYS A 6 -3.83 14.28 32.00
N ALA A 7 -2.86 13.53 31.52
CA ALA A 7 -2.78 13.15 30.10
C ALA A 7 -1.99 11.85 29.95
N ALA A 8 -2.42 10.79 30.64
CA ALA A 8 -1.86 9.46 30.51
C ALA A 8 -2.97 8.40 30.63
N VAL A 9 -3.95 8.41 29.72
CA VAL A 9 -4.97 7.33 29.67
C VAL A 9 -5.33 6.87 28.25
N VAL A 10 -5.04 7.60 27.16
CA VAL A 10 -5.55 7.19 25.83
C VAL A 10 -4.67 6.13 25.11
N ALA A 11 -3.45 5.86 25.58
CA ALA A 11 -2.52 4.94 24.90
C ALA A 11 -2.74 3.43 25.18
N VAL A 12 -3.79 3.02 25.91
CA VAL A 12 -4.04 1.59 26.21
C VAL A 12 -5.13 0.97 25.33
N MET A 13 -6.04 1.75 24.74
CA MET A 13 -7.19 1.20 24.02
C MET A 13 -6.89 0.75 22.57
N ALA A 14 -5.75 1.15 21.98
CA ALA A 14 -5.33 0.67 20.66
C ALA A 14 -4.62 -0.70 20.70
N ALA A 15 -4.06 -1.10 21.85
CA ALA A 15 -3.42 -2.41 22.02
C ALA A 15 -4.45 -3.54 22.28
N ALA A 16 -5.59 -3.22 22.91
CA ALA A 16 -6.61 -4.22 23.22
C ALA A 16 -7.35 -4.73 21.96
N ALA A 17 -7.44 -3.93 20.90
CA ALA A 17 -8.06 -4.34 19.64
C ALA A 17 -7.21 -5.31 18.80
N TRP A 18 -5.91 -5.43 19.09
CA TRP A 18 -5.03 -6.44 18.48
C TRP A 18 -5.13 -7.80 19.18
N LEU A 19 -5.55 -7.85 20.45
CA LEU A 19 -5.73 -9.11 21.19
C LEU A 19 -7.06 -9.82 20.89
N ALA A 20 -8.03 -9.13 20.31
CA ALA A 20 -9.34 -9.71 19.98
C ALA A 20 -9.41 -10.22 18.53
N TRP A 21 -8.28 -10.29 17.82
CA TRP A 21 -8.25 -10.92 16.51
C TRP A 21 -8.43 -12.44 16.70
N PRO A 22 -9.45 -13.08 16.10
CA PRO A 22 -9.57 -14.52 16.16
C PRO A 22 -8.37 -15.14 15.45
N SER A 23 -7.47 -15.74 16.23
CA SER A 23 -6.48 -16.67 15.70
C SER A 23 -7.25 -17.91 15.27
N ALA A 24 -7.41 -18.10 13.97
CA ALA A 24 -7.77 -19.41 13.47
C ALA A 24 -6.61 -20.35 13.85
N ASP A 25 -6.89 -21.36 14.67
CA ASP A 25 -5.96 -22.47 14.88
C ASP A 25 -5.68 -23.07 13.50
N ILE A 26 -4.51 -22.77 12.94
CA ILE A 26 -4.04 -23.44 11.74
C ILE A 26 -3.58 -24.81 12.24
N PRO A 27 -4.29 -25.91 11.91
CA PRO A 27 -3.83 -27.23 12.31
C PRO A 27 -2.43 -27.44 11.71
N ALA A 28 -1.51 -27.91 12.56
CA ALA A 28 -0.16 -28.25 12.15
C ALA A 28 -0.20 -29.18 10.93
N PRO A 29 0.72 -29.01 9.95
CA PRO A 29 0.80 -29.95 8.83
C PRO A 29 1.14 -31.32 9.39
N VAL A 30 0.17 -32.23 9.40
CA VAL A 30 0.42 -33.65 9.54
C VAL A 30 1.31 -34.02 8.37
N ALA A 31 2.55 -34.39 8.67
CA ALA A 31 3.42 -35.06 7.72
C ALA A 31 2.78 -36.41 7.41
N ASP A 32 1.90 -36.40 6.41
CA ASP A 32 1.33 -37.62 5.87
C ASP A 32 2.49 -38.36 5.20
N THR A 33 3.03 -39.36 5.90
CA THR A 33 3.97 -40.30 5.32
C THR A 33 3.18 -41.11 4.29
N ALA A 34 3.09 -40.58 3.08
CA ALA A 34 2.46 -41.26 1.97
C ALA A 34 3.28 -42.52 1.64
N ALA A 35 2.69 -43.68 1.92
CA ALA A 35 3.04 -44.95 1.31
C ALA A 35 3.05 -44.80 -0.23
N PRO A 36 3.83 -45.63 -0.96
CA PRO A 36 3.92 -45.50 -2.41
C PRO A 36 2.55 -45.69 -3.07
N PRO A 37 2.18 -44.86 -4.06
CA PRO A 37 0.88 -44.96 -4.71
C PRO A 37 0.80 -46.23 -5.56
N THR A 38 -0.22 -47.03 -5.30
CA THR A 38 -0.68 -48.08 -6.23
C THR A 38 -1.27 -47.41 -7.49
N PRO A 39 -1.03 -47.98 -8.69
CA PRO A 39 -1.55 -47.40 -9.92
C PRO A 39 -3.06 -47.62 -10.00
N VAL A 40 -3.83 -46.53 -9.93
CA VAL A 40 -5.25 -46.53 -10.26
C VAL A 40 -5.38 -46.57 -11.78
N VAL A 41 -5.97 -47.64 -12.32
CA VAL A 41 -6.36 -47.73 -13.72
C VAL A 41 -7.45 -46.69 -13.99
N ALA A 42 -7.14 -45.71 -14.84
CA ALA A 42 -8.05 -44.63 -15.20
C ALA A 42 -9.23 -45.14 -16.04
N ALA A 43 -10.45 -44.78 -15.64
CA ALA A 43 -11.65 -44.87 -16.48
C ALA A 43 -11.59 -43.81 -17.59
N PRO A 44 -12.18 -44.02 -18.78
CA PRO A 44 -12.07 -43.08 -19.88
C PRO A 44 -12.93 -41.85 -19.62
N ALA A 45 -12.27 -40.69 -19.48
CA ALA A 45 -12.93 -39.40 -19.47
C ALA A 45 -13.43 -39.07 -20.88
N THR A 46 -14.72 -38.81 -21.01
CA THR A 46 -15.38 -38.29 -22.20
C THR A 46 -14.63 -37.06 -22.73
N ALA A 47 -14.30 -37.08 -24.01
CA ALA A 47 -13.53 -36.04 -24.69
C ALA A 47 -14.25 -34.68 -24.65
N GLY A 48 -13.87 -33.83 -23.69
CA GLY A 48 -13.98 -32.39 -23.82
C GLY A 48 -12.74 -31.89 -24.55
N THR A 49 -12.93 -31.20 -25.68
CA THR A 49 -11.84 -30.58 -26.45
C THR A 49 -10.94 -29.74 -25.54
N PRO A 50 -9.65 -30.07 -25.38
CA PRO A 50 -8.74 -29.19 -24.66
C PRO A 50 -8.46 -27.95 -25.52
N PHE A 51 -8.90 -26.77 -25.08
CA PHE A 51 -8.54 -25.47 -25.66
C PHE A 51 -7.08 -25.07 -25.36
N PHE A 52 -6.30 -25.90 -24.66
CA PHE A 52 -4.88 -25.68 -24.42
C PHE A 52 -4.06 -26.52 -25.39
N ALA A 53 -3.62 -25.90 -26.48
CA ALA A 53 -2.50 -26.44 -27.23
C ALA A 53 -1.25 -26.43 -26.32
N PRO A 54 -0.50 -27.54 -26.20
CA PRO A 54 0.77 -27.52 -25.50
C PRO A 54 1.71 -26.57 -26.25
N VAL A 55 2.12 -25.49 -25.58
CA VAL A 55 3.13 -24.58 -26.12
C VAL A 55 4.45 -25.36 -26.12
N PRO A 56 5.11 -25.57 -27.28
CA PRO A 56 6.42 -26.23 -27.29
C PRO A 56 7.43 -25.30 -26.62
N SER A 57 7.82 -25.62 -25.39
CA SER A 57 8.90 -24.95 -24.67
C SER A 57 10.24 -25.35 -25.30
N SER A 58 10.73 -24.54 -26.24
CA SER A 58 12.03 -24.73 -26.92
C SER A 58 13.24 -24.34 -26.06
N GLN A 59 13.08 -24.17 -24.75
CA GLN A 59 14.19 -23.77 -23.88
C GLN A 59 14.90 -25.00 -23.29
N PRO A 60 16.24 -25.03 -23.29
CA PRO A 60 16.98 -26.06 -22.58
C PRO A 60 16.57 -26.01 -21.09
N HIS A 61 16.24 -27.16 -20.54
CA HIS A 61 15.82 -27.29 -19.15
C HIS A 61 17.02 -27.06 -18.22
N ILE A 62 17.32 -25.80 -17.90
CA ILE A 62 18.24 -25.48 -16.81
C ILE A 62 17.55 -25.76 -15.48
N SER A 63 18.31 -26.21 -14.48
CA SER A 63 17.72 -26.43 -13.15
C SER A 63 17.26 -25.10 -12.55
N ALA A 64 16.23 -25.12 -11.70
CA ALA A 64 15.73 -23.92 -11.03
C ALA A 64 16.84 -23.18 -10.26
N ALA A 65 17.77 -23.92 -9.64
CA ALA A 65 18.91 -23.35 -8.94
C ALA A 65 19.86 -22.60 -9.89
N GLN A 66 20.12 -23.14 -11.08
CA GLN A 66 20.94 -22.48 -12.10
C GLN A 66 20.24 -21.25 -12.67
N SER A 67 18.93 -21.34 -12.92
CA SER A 67 18.12 -20.20 -13.37
C SER A 67 18.20 -19.04 -12.35
N MET A 68 17.92 -19.31 -11.07
CA MET A 68 18.01 -18.30 -10.02
C MET A 68 19.44 -17.72 -9.85
N ALA A 69 20.48 -18.54 -10.02
CA ALA A 69 21.85 -18.07 -9.97
C ALA A 69 22.18 -17.14 -11.14
N GLN A 70 21.69 -17.45 -12.35
CA GLN A 70 21.85 -16.61 -13.54
C GLN A 70 21.09 -15.29 -13.40
N SER A 71 19.84 -15.31 -12.93
CA SER A 71 19.04 -14.10 -12.70
C SER A 71 19.64 -13.19 -11.63
N ARG A 72 20.30 -13.74 -10.61
CA ARG A 72 20.99 -12.93 -9.59
C ARG A 72 22.18 -12.16 -10.16
N LEU A 73 22.94 -12.78 -11.07
CA LEU A 73 24.14 -12.19 -11.65
C LEU A 73 23.83 -11.20 -12.78
N HIS A 74 22.84 -11.51 -13.61
CA HIS A 74 22.59 -10.80 -14.87
C HIS A 74 21.23 -10.08 -14.91
N GLY A 75 20.40 -10.26 -13.87
CA GLY A 75 18.99 -9.90 -13.93
C GLY A 75 18.15 -10.95 -14.66
N ASP A 76 16.84 -10.88 -14.47
CA ASP A 76 15.88 -11.66 -15.25
C ASP A 76 15.48 -10.85 -16.50
N PRO A 77 15.72 -11.36 -17.74
CA PRO A 77 15.34 -10.65 -18.96
C PRO A 77 13.82 -10.46 -19.12
N GLU A 78 13.00 -11.29 -18.44
CA GLU A 78 11.54 -11.14 -18.45
C GLU A 78 11.05 -10.17 -17.37
N ALA A 79 11.92 -9.73 -16.45
CA ALA A 79 11.53 -8.73 -15.47
C ALA A 79 11.29 -7.38 -16.14
N PRO A 80 10.16 -6.70 -15.85
CA PRO A 80 9.95 -5.35 -16.34
C PRO A 80 11.05 -4.42 -15.81
N PRO A 81 11.47 -3.41 -16.60
CA PRO A 81 12.53 -2.48 -16.18
C PRO A 81 12.12 -1.76 -14.89
N ILE A 82 13.02 -1.75 -13.90
CA ILE A 82 12.81 -0.99 -12.66
C ILE A 82 12.95 0.50 -12.99
N ALA A 83 11.83 1.22 -12.95
CA ALA A 83 11.86 2.68 -13.03
C ALA A 83 12.48 3.24 -11.75
N ASN A 84 13.72 3.69 -11.83
CA ASN A 84 14.35 4.48 -10.76
C ASN A 84 13.70 5.86 -10.75
N GLN A 85 12.60 6.02 -10.00
CA GLN A 85 12.02 7.33 -9.77
C GLN A 85 13.00 8.14 -8.92
N PRO A 86 13.30 9.40 -9.30
CA PRO A 86 14.15 10.24 -8.49
C PRO A 86 13.53 10.41 -7.11
N ILE A 87 14.36 10.40 -6.07
CA ILE A 87 13.91 10.69 -4.70
C ILE A 87 13.33 12.10 -4.71
N THR A 88 12.02 12.22 -4.51
CA THR A 88 11.30 13.52 -4.51
C THR A 88 11.67 14.40 -3.30
N ARG A 89 12.37 13.82 -2.32
CA ARG A 89 12.81 14.47 -1.09
C ARG A 89 14.30 14.82 -1.19
N ASP A 90 14.64 16.09 -1.01
CA ASP A 90 16.03 16.50 -0.83
C ASP A 90 16.61 15.81 0.41
N PRO A 91 17.71 15.06 0.30
CA PRO A 91 18.34 14.46 1.48
C PRO A 91 18.93 15.55 2.40
N PRO A 92 19.08 15.27 3.71
CA PRO A 92 19.76 16.18 4.61
C PRO A 92 21.23 16.32 4.21
N SER A 93 21.77 17.53 4.35
CA SER A 93 23.19 17.79 4.12
C SER A 93 24.07 17.15 5.21
N ALA A 94 25.36 16.98 4.93
CA ALA A 94 26.32 16.46 5.91
C ALA A 94 26.41 17.32 7.18
N GLN A 95 26.21 18.64 7.05
CA GLN A 95 26.19 19.56 8.19
C GLN A 95 24.93 19.38 9.04
N GLU A 96 23.78 19.19 8.38
CA GLU A 96 22.50 18.93 9.07
C GLU A 96 22.50 17.56 9.76
N LEU A 97 23.17 16.55 9.19
CA LEU A 97 23.33 15.24 9.84
C LEU A 97 24.27 15.27 11.04
N ALA A 98 25.20 16.23 11.09
CA ALA A 98 26.20 16.33 12.15
C ALA A 98 25.69 17.09 13.39
N ASP A 99 24.66 17.94 13.26
CA ASP A 99 24.08 18.73 14.36
C ASP A 99 22.59 18.41 14.55
N PRO A 100 22.18 17.90 15.72
CA PRO A 100 20.78 17.61 16.02
C PRO A 100 19.82 18.78 15.77
N LYS A 101 20.21 20.03 16.08
CA LYS A 101 19.33 21.20 15.87
C LYS A 101 19.17 21.52 14.38
N ALA A 102 20.24 21.38 13.62
CA ALA A 102 20.20 21.55 12.17
C ALA A 102 19.34 20.46 11.51
N TYR A 103 19.40 19.23 12.02
CA TYR A 103 18.54 18.13 11.58
C TYR A 103 17.05 18.39 11.88
N GLU A 104 16.71 18.88 13.08
CA GLU A 104 15.34 19.26 13.45
C GLU A 104 14.77 20.32 12.51
N ALA A 105 15.56 21.35 12.18
CA ALA A 105 15.15 22.38 11.23
C ALA A 105 14.93 21.81 9.83
N TYR A 106 15.74 20.84 9.40
CA TYR A 106 15.52 20.13 8.14
C TYR A 106 14.20 19.33 8.16
N GLU A 107 13.93 18.56 9.21
CA GLU A 107 12.68 17.80 9.36
C GLU A 107 11.43 18.71 9.35
N ALA A 108 11.52 19.88 10.01
CA ALA A 108 10.45 20.87 10.00
C ALA A 108 10.13 21.35 8.58
N ARG A 109 11.15 21.70 7.78
CA ARG A 109 10.96 22.10 6.37
C ARG A 109 10.37 20.98 5.53
N GLN A 110 10.78 19.73 5.75
CA GLN A 110 10.25 18.59 5.00
C GLN A 110 8.79 18.31 5.35
N THR A 111 8.43 18.48 6.62
CA THR A 111 7.04 18.37 7.08
C THR A 111 6.17 19.46 6.45
N GLN A 112 6.62 20.72 6.47
CA GLN A 112 5.92 21.84 5.83
C GLN A 112 5.71 21.61 4.32
N ARG A 113 6.73 21.14 3.61
CA ARG A 113 6.64 20.79 2.18
C ARG A 113 5.58 19.71 1.93
N THR A 114 5.55 18.71 2.80
CA THR A 114 4.57 17.61 2.70
C THR A 114 3.15 18.13 2.87
N TYR A 115 2.88 18.96 3.89
CA TYR A 115 1.57 19.57 4.09
C TYR A 115 1.15 20.44 2.91
N ALA A 116 2.06 21.28 2.40
CA ALA A 116 1.79 22.12 1.25
C ALA A 116 1.46 21.29 -0.02
N ALA A 117 2.14 20.16 -0.22
CA ALA A 117 1.85 19.26 -1.33
C ALA A 117 0.45 18.63 -1.21
N TYR A 118 0.05 18.17 -0.03
CA TYR A 118 -1.31 17.66 0.20
C TYR A 118 -2.38 18.74 -0.02
N ILE A 119 -2.17 19.95 0.50
CA ILE A 119 -3.12 21.06 0.31
C ILE A 119 -3.29 21.34 -1.18
N ARG A 120 -2.18 21.42 -1.95
CA ARG A 120 -2.21 21.64 -3.39
C ARG A 120 -2.98 20.54 -4.12
N ALA A 121 -2.73 19.28 -3.78
CA ALA A 121 -3.43 18.15 -4.38
C ALA A 121 -4.95 18.21 -4.10
N VAL A 122 -5.36 18.56 -2.89
CA VAL A 122 -6.78 18.75 -2.57
C VAL A 122 -7.38 19.93 -3.31
N ASP A 123 -6.64 21.03 -3.45
CA ASP A 123 -7.09 22.22 -4.19
C ASP A 123 -7.34 21.91 -5.68
N GLU A 124 -6.57 20.99 -6.27
CA GLU A 124 -6.76 20.50 -7.63
C GLU A 124 -7.92 19.49 -7.76
N GLU A 125 -8.01 18.54 -6.83
CA GLU A 125 -8.91 17.39 -6.95
C GLU A 125 -10.33 17.67 -6.45
N LEU A 126 -10.50 18.54 -5.45
CA LEU A 126 -11.80 18.78 -4.85
C LEU A 126 -12.83 19.38 -5.84
N PRO A 127 -12.47 20.31 -6.74
CA PRO A 127 -13.36 20.78 -7.81
C PRO A 127 -13.75 19.65 -8.78
N ARG A 128 -12.80 18.79 -9.17
CA ARG A 128 -13.06 17.63 -10.06
C ARG A 128 -14.06 16.68 -9.42
N LEU A 129 -13.85 16.32 -8.15
CA LEU A 129 -14.75 15.45 -7.40
C LEU A 129 -16.17 16.03 -7.30
N ARG A 130 -16.30 17.35 -7.11
CA ARG A 130 -17.62 18.01 -7.09
C ARG A 130 -18.33 17.93 -8.44
N ALA A 131 -17.61 18.16 -9.54
CA ALA A 131 -18.15 18.01 -10.88
C ALA A 131 -18.58 16.56 -11.18
N ASP A 132 -17.80 15.58 -10.74
CA ASP A 132 -18.13 14.16 -10.90
C ASP A 132 -19.35 13.75 -10.06
N ILE A 133 -19.54 14.32 -8.86
CA ILE A 133 -20.75 14.14 -8.06
C ILE A 133 -21.98 14.66 -8.83
N GLU A 134 -21.90 15.86 -9.40
CA GLU A 134 -22.99 16.44 -10.18
C GLU A 134 -23.31 15.61 -11.42
N ARG A 135 -22.28 15.19 -12.15
CA ARG A 135 -22.43 14.29 -13.30
C ARG A 135 -23.07 12.96 -12.88
N GLY A 136 -22.64 12.40 -11.75
CA GLY A 136 -23.20 11.18 -11.19
C GLY A 136 -24.69 11.30 -10.85
N ARG A 137 -25.12 12.44 -10.30
CA ARG A 137 -26.55 12.73 -10.06
C ARG A 137 -27.33 12.76 -11.38
N ALA A 138 -26.81 13.43 -12.39
CA ALA A 138 -27.45 13.52 -13.72
C ALA A 138 -27.55 12.15 -14.42
N MET A 139 -26.60 11.25 -14.17
CA MET A 139 -26.57 9.88 -14.71
C MET A 139 -27.42 8.88 -13.89
N GLY A 140 -28.09 9.33 -12.82
CA GLY A 140 -28.92 8.45 -11.99
C GLY A 140 -28.13 7.48 -11.10
N ILE A 141 -26.89 7.82 -10.73
CA ILE A 141 -26.16 7.05 -9.71
C ILE A 141 -26.96 7.01 -8.40
N ALA A 142 -26.95 5.85 -7.75
CA ALA A 142 -27.72 5.62 -6.53
C ALA A 142 -27.42 6.69 -5.44
N PRO A 143 -28.45 7.23 -4.74
CA PRO A 143 -28.28 8.32 -3.77
C PRO A 143 -27.28 8.03 -2.65
N ASN A 144 -27.18 6.78 -2.21
CA ASN A 144 -26.21 6.37 -1.19
C ASN A 144 -24.75 6.52 -1.67
N LYS A 145 -24.46 6.28 -2.94
CA LYS A 145 -23.13 6.47 -3.52
C LYS A 145 -22.80 7.94 -3.69
N ILE A 146 -23.79 8.75 -4.05
CA ILE A 146 -23.67 10.21 -4.08
C ILE A 146 -23.35 10.76 -2.68
N ALA A 147 -24.10 10.32 -1.66
CA ALA A 147 -23.85 10.73 -0.27
C ALA A 147 -22.44 10.35 0.22
N MET A 148 -21.94 9.15 -0.11
CA MET A 148 -20.56 8.75 0.22
C MET A 148 -19.52 9.67 -0.43
N ALA A 149 -19.73 10.06 -1.68
CA ALA A 149 -18.83 10.95 -2.40
C ALA A 149 -18.85 12.38 -1.83
N GLU A 150 -20.03 12.88 -1.45
CA GLU A 150 -20.19 14.17 -0.77
C GLU A 150 -19.49 14.17 0.60
N ASP A 151 -19.61 13.09 1.36
CA ASP A 151 -18.91 12.94 2.63
C ASP A 151 -17.39 12.94 2.46
N LYS A 152 -16.89 12.27 1.40
CA LYS A 152 -15.47 12.33 1.04
C LYS A 152 -15.05 13.76 0.73
N ALA A 153 -15.81 14.48 -0.09
CA ALA A 153 -15.50 15.87 -0.44
C ALA A 153 -15.47 16.77 0.81
N ARG A 154 -16.42 16.60 1.74
CA ARG A 154 -16.45 17.31 3.02
C ARG A 154 -15.21 17.00 3.87
N ARG A 155 -14.86 15.73 4.02
CA ARG A 155 -13.68 15.30 4.80
C ARG A 155 -12.37 15.84 4.21
N LEU A 156 -12.23 15.84 2.89
CA LEU A 156 -11.07 16.43 2.21
C LEU A 156 -10.96 17.93 2.49
N GLY A 157 -12.09 18.65 2.47
CA GLY A 157 -12.13 20.07 2.84
C GLY A 157 -11.70 20.33 4.29
N LEU A 158 -12.18 19.52 5.24
CA LEU A 158 -11.77 19.61 6.66
C LEU A 158 -10.28 19.31 6.84
N MET A 159 -9.78 18.25 6.19
CA MET A 159 -8.37 17.89 6.25
C MET A 159 -7.49 19.00 5.70
N ARG A 160 -7.84 19.58 4.54
CA ARG A 160 -7.13 20.72 3.95
C ARG A 160 -7.09 21.92 4.90
N ALA A 161 -8.21 22.24 5.53
CA ALA A 161 -8.27 23.32 6.52
C ALA A 161 -7.41 23.03 7.76
N GLN A 162 -7.35 21.78 8.22
CA GLN A 162 -6.47 21.39 9.31
C GLN A 162 -5.00 21.53 8.92
N LEU A 163 -4.59 20.97 7.78
CA LEU A 163 -3.21 21.04 7.30
C LEU A 163 -2.77 22.49 7.07
N ALA A 164 -3.67 23.38 6.63
CA ALA A 164 -3.37 24.80 6.49
C ALA A 164 -3.06 25.47 7.83
N LYS A 165 -3.71 25.05 8.93
CA LYS A 165 -3.39 25.52 10.28
C LYS A 165 -2.05 24.99 10.77
N GLU A 166 -1.79 23.69 10.57
CA GLU A 166 -0.51 23.08 10.94
C GLU A 166 0.66 23.75 10.22
N LEU A 167 0.48 24.08 8.93
CA LEU A 167 1.48 24.78 8.13
C LEU A 167 1.77 26.20 8.65
N GLN A 168 0.75 26.89 9.19
CA GLN A 168 0.91 28.22 9.80
C GLN A 168 1.49 28.16 11.22
N ALA A 169 1.29 27.05 11.93
CA ALA A 169 1.77 26.84 13.28
C ALA A 169 3.20 26.29 13.33
N ALA A 170 3.72 25.77 12.22
CA ALA A 170 5.09 25.30 12.11
C ALA A 170 6.07 26.48 12.25
N PRO A 171 7.07 26.40 13.15
CA PRO A 171 8.03 27.47 13.43
C PRO A 171 9.02 27.73 12.29
#